data_AF-A0A349DAK5-F1
#
_entry.id   AF-A0A349DAK5-F1
#
_cell.length_a   1.000
_cell.length_b   1.000
_cell.length_c   1.000
_cell.angle_alpha   90.00
_cell.angle_beta   90.00
_cell.angle_gamma   90.00
#
_symmetry.space_group_name_H-M   'P 1'
#
loop_
_entity.id
_entity.type
_entity.pdbx_description
1 polymer ?
#
loop_
_entity_poly.entity_id
_entity_poly.type
_entity_poly.pdbx_seq_one_letter_code
_entity_poly.pdbx_strand_id
1 'polypeptide(L)'
;MKDFFENSKSNWVCYKGYELKEKDGVLYITPSENAMPDLYNIMQRREQIIVDALNTGLLCMKKSVDEEEKKKAVMEFVSHYGLLGLMTTITSTPAFMDYEVVHFIKNRFIKAETMDTLEYIAKFFPFEMPQITKNGLAMRWDISGDKTMMALAMTFSDRETAVNMSLQRNYAEPYEWVKTQLIDWALLFTTAHIFYE
;
A
#
# COMPACT_ATOMS: atom_id res chain seq x y z
N MET A 1 29.21 0.66 17.41
CA MET A 1 27.90 0.71 18.08
C MET A 1 27.04 -0.33 17.38
N LYS A 2 26.37 -1.26 18.10
CA LYS A 2 25.46 -2.22 17.45
C LYS A 2 24.22 -1.46 16.97
N ASP A 3 23.77 -1.76 15.75
CA ASP A 3 22.58 -1.14 15.18
C ASP A 3 21.36 -1.58 15.98
N PHE A 4 20.57 -0.62 16.47
CA PHE A 4 19.37 -0.87 17.27
C PHE A 4 18.38 -1.78 16.53
N PHE A 5 18.39 -1.76 15.19
CA PHE A 5 17.48 -2.51 14.34
C PHE A 5 18.04 -3.84 13.83
N GLU A 6 19.25 -4.24 14.23
CA GLU A 6 19.92 -5.45 13.72
C GLU A 6 19.08 -6.73 13.90
N ASN A 7 18.30 -6.80 14.98
CA ASN A 7 17.42 -7.93 15.28
C ASN A 7 15.93 -7.66 15.01
N SER A 8 15.60 -6.50 14.43
CA SER A 8 14.22 -6.15 14.10
C SER A 8 13.72 -6.98 12.93
N LYS A 9 12.55 -7.60 13.09
CA LYS A 9 11.86 -8.37 12.04
C LYS A 9 10.64 -7.60 11.56
N SER A 10 10.82 -6.75 10.55
CA SER A 10 9.71 -6.11 9.85
C SER A 10 9.63 -6.68 8.44
N ASN A 11 8.96 -7.83 8.32
CA ASN A 11 8.78 -8.49 7.03
C ASN A 11 7.76 -7.71 6.20
N TRP A 12 8.16 -7.39 4.97
CA TRP A 12 7.35 -6.78 3.92
C TRP A 12 7.22 -7.74 2.74
N VAL A 13 6.18 -7.54 1.93
CA VAL A 13 5.94 -8.34 0.72
C VAL A 13 6.13 -7.45 -0.49
N CYS A 14 6.94 -7.93 -1.43
CA CYS A 14 7.06 -7.34 -2.75
C CYS A 14 6.81 -8.42 -3.80
N TYR A 15 6.24 -8.07 -4.94
CA TYR A 15 6.04 -9.00 -6.05
C TYR A 15 7.12 -8.79 -7.11
N LYS A 16 7.56 -9.87 -7.76
CA LYS A 16 8.58 -9.82 -8.83
C LYS A 16 8.17 -9.02 -10.08
N GLY A 17 6.93 -8.54 -10.14
CA GLY A 17 6.42 -7.72 -11.23
C GLY A 17 5.14 -7.00 -10.82
N TYR A 18 5.07 -5.72 -11.19
CA TYR A 18 3.89 -4.89 -11.08
C TYR A 18 3.52 -4.37 -12.46
N GLU A 19 2.23 -4.16 -12.66
CA GLU A 19 1.68 -3.59 -13.87
C GLU A 19 0.69 -2.48 -13.54
N LEU A 20 0.44 -1.63 -14.53
CA LEU A 20 -0.60 -0.62 -14.47
C LEU A 20 -1.84 -1.17 -15.18
N LYS A 21 -2.97 -1.19 -14.48
CA LYS A 21 -4.26 -1.58 -15.04
C LYS A 21 -5.27 -0.47 -14.79
N GLU A 22 -6.05 -0.16 -15.81
CA GLU A 22 -7.10 0.85 -15.70
C GLU A 22 -8.44 0.17 -15.36
N LYS A 23 -9.20 0.79 -14.45
CA LYS A 23 -10.59 0.45 -14.20
C LYS A 23 -11.37 1.73 -13.88
N ASP A 24 -12.50 1.90 -14.55
CA ASP A 24 -13.42 3.03 -14.34
C ASP A 24 -12.73 4.41 -14.42
N GLY A 25 -11.75 4.55 -15.33
CA GLY A 25 -10.97 5.79 -15.52
C GLY A 25 -9.91 6.04 -14.43
N VAL A 26 -9.70 5.09 -13.52
CA VAL A 26 -8.65 5.14 -12.51
C VAL A 26 -7.56 4.14 -12.88
N LEU A 27 -6.31 4.62 -12.90
CA LEU A 27 -5.13 3.80 -13.12
C LEU A 27 -4.65 3.22 -11.79
N TYR A 28 -4.52 1.90 -11.70
CA TYR A 28 -4.06 1.19 -10.51
C TYR A 28 -2.72 0.52 -10.74
N ILE A 29 -1.90 0.48 -9.69
CA ILE A 29 -0.70 -0.36 -9.61
C ILE A 29 -1.10 -1.67 -8.93
N THR A 30 -0.83 -2.80 -9.58
CA THR A 30 -1.20 -4.13 -9.08
C THR A 30 -0.09 -5.14 -9.40
N PRO A 31 0.12 -6.18 -8.57
CA PRO A 31 0.96 -7.30 -8.96
C PRO A 31 0.52 -7.89 -10.30
N SER A 32 1.47 -8.28 -11.14
CA SER A 32 1.15 -8.97 -12.40
C SER A 32 0.54 -10.35 -12.13
N GLU A 33 -0.30 -10.84 -13.06
CA GLU A 33 -1.15 -12.04 -12.91
C GLU A 33 -0.39 -13.29 -12.37
N ASN A 34 0.89 -13.44 -12.70
CA ASN A 34 1.73 -14.57 -12.26
C ASN A 34 2.96 -14.15 -11.42
N ALA A 35 3.01 -12.91 -10.94
CA ALA A 35 4.13 -12.46 -10.12
C ALA A 35 4.18 -13.24 -8.80
N MET A 36 5.33 -13.79 -8.45
CA MET A 36 5.51 -14.46 -7.16
C MET A 36 5.77 -13.41 -6.07
N PRO A 37 5.14 -13.54 -4.88
CA PRO A 37 5.52 -12.73 -3.74
C PRO A 37 6.92 -13.11 -3.26
N ASP A 38 7.64 -12.12 -2.75
CA ASP A 38 8.94 -12.24 -2.10
C ASP A 38 8.86 -11.54 -0.74
N LEU A 39 9.43 -12.17 0.28
CA LEU A 39 9.46 -11.64 1.63
C LEU A 39 10.85 -11.09 1.92
N TYR A 40 10.90 -9.83 2.34
CA TYR A 40 12.15 -9.19 2.72
C TYR A 40 11.99 -8.39 4.00
N ASN A 41 13.10 -8.19 4.71
CA ASN A 41 13.13 -7.34 5.90
C ASN A 41 13.41 -5.89 5.48
N ILE A 42 12.40 -5.03 5.56
CA ILE A 42 12.56 -3.61 5.19
C ILE A 42 13.64 -2.91 6.00
N MET A 43 13.89 -3.34 7.24
CA MET A 43 14.87 -2.70 8.11
C MET A 43 16.31 -2.86 7.66
N GLN A 44 16.58 -3.88 6.82
CA GLN A 44 17.88 -4.06 6.17
C GLN A 44 18.10 -3.08 5.00
N ARG A 45 17.04 -2.43 4.51
CA ARG A 45 17.05 -1.48 3.38
C ARG A 45 16.48 -0.11 3.77
N ARG A 46 16.35 0.18 5.07
CA ARG A 46 15.63 1.36 5.59
C ARG A 46 16.14 2.70 5.04
N GLU A 47 17.45 2.85 4.87
CA GLU A 47 18.04 4.10 4.38
C GLU A 47 17.75 4.26 2.89
N GLN A 48 17.92 3.19 2.11
CA GLN A 48 17.68 3.20 0.67
C GLN A 48 16.21 3.47 0.34
N ILE A 49 15.27 2.82 1.03
CA ILE A 49 13.83 3.06 0.75
C ILE A 49 13.44 4.51 1.05
N ILE A 50 13.97 5.11 2.11
CA ILE A 50 13.69 6.52 2.45
C ILE A 50 14.25 7.42 1.35
N VAL A 51 15.51 7.22 0.95
CA VAL A 51 16.15 8.02 -0.11
C VAL A 51 15.41 7.89 -1.43
N ASP A 52 15.04 6.67 -1.83
CA ASP A 52 14.33 6.41 -3.08
C ASP A 52 12.91 7.00 -3.05
N ALA A 53 12.21 6.92 -1.92
CA ALA A 53 10.89 7.52 -1.74
C ALA A 53 10.96 9.05 -1.87
N LEU A 54 11.93 9.69 -1.21
CA LEU A 54 12.13 11.13 -1.27
C LEU A 54 12.54 11.59 -2.68
N ASN A 55 13.48 10.89 -3.32
CA ASN A 55 13.91 11.21 -4.69
C ASN A 55 12.76 11.09 -5.69
N THR A 56 11.96 10.03 -5.58
CA THR A 56 10.77 9.83 -6.42
C THR A 56 9.74 10.93 -6.20
N GLY A 57 9.46 11.28 -4.93
CA GLY A 57 8.55 12.37 -4.59
C GLY A 57 9.02 13.73 -5.13
N LEU A 58 10.30 14.06 -4.95
CA LEU A 58 10.92 15.29 -5.48
C LEU A 58 10.86 15.35 -7.00
N LEU A 59 11.09 14.24 -7.69
CA LEU A 59 10.95 14.15 -9.14
C LEU A 59 9.49 14.40 -9.55
N CYS A 60 8.53 13.82 -8.85
CA CYS A 60 7.11 14.00 -9.12
C CYS A 60 6.60 15.44 -8.91
N MET A 61 7.26 16.21 -8.03
CA MET A 61 6.96 17.63 -7.80
C MET A 61 7.42 18.55 -8.94
N LYS A 62 8.39 18.13 -9.76
CA LYS A 62 8.95 18.97 -10.84
C LYS A 62 7.95 19.11 -11.98
N LYS A 63 7.48 20.34 -12.21
CA LYS A 63 6.59 20.68 -13.34
C LYS A 63 7.24 20.46 -14.72
N SER A 64 8.57 20.48 -14.78
CA SER A 64 9.34 20.29 -16.02
C SER A 64 9.47 18.83 -16.45
N VAL A 65 9.16 17.88 -15.56
CA VAL A 65 9.26 16.45 -15.82
C VAL A 65 7.92 15.97 -16.37
N ASP A 66 7.97 15.20 -17.46
CA ASP A 66 6.77 14.65 -18.07
C ASP A 66 6.15 13.54 -17.21
N GLU A 67 4.87 13.25 -17.46
CA GLU A 67 4.12 12.33 -16.62
C GLU A 67 4.53 10.87 -16.81
N GLU A 68 5.11 10.51 -17.96
CA GLU A 68 5.61 9.15 -18.19
C GLU A 68 6.90 8.89 -17.43
N GLU A 69 7.80 9.88 -17.32
CA GLU A 69 8.99 9.79 -16.49
C GLU A 69 8.64 9.68 -15.00
N LYS A 70 7.65 10.45 -14.53
CA LYS A 70 7.14 10.32 -13.14
C LYS A 70 6.53 8.95 -12.89
N LYS A 71 5.71 8.46 -13.84
CA LYS A 71 5.11 7.13 -13.77
C LYS A 71 6.16 6.04 -13.71
N LYS A 72 7.20 6.13 -14.54
CA LYS A 72 8.33 5.21 -14.52
C LYS A 72 9.03 5.20 -13.15
N ALA A 73 9.31 6.36 -12.58
CA ALA A 73 9.95 6.47 -11.27
C ALA A 73 9.10 5.83 -10.14
N VAL A 74 7.78 6.08 -10.13
CA VAL A 74 6.85 5.45 -9.17
C VAL A 74 6.81 3.94 -9.35
N MET A 75 6.74 3.45 -10.59
CA MET A 75 6.72 2.00 -10.87
C MET A 75 8.04 1.32 -10.51
N GLU A 76 9.18 1.99 -10.69
CA GLU A 76 10.48 1.50 -10.25
C GLU A 76 10.56 1.40 -8.72
N PHE A 77 10.08 2.42 -8.01
CA PHE A 77 9.95 2.38 -6.55
C PHE A 77 9.10 1.19 -6.09
N VAL A 78 7.89 1.03 -6.63
CA VAL A 78 7.00 -0.08 -6.26
C VAL A 78 7.58 -1.44 -6.64
N SER A 79 8.32 -1.53 -7.75
CA SER A 79 8.99 -2.78 -8.15
C SER A 79 10.11 -3.18 -7.20
N HIS A 80 10.74 -2.24 -6.51
CA HIS A 80 11.79 -2.51 -5.52
C HIS A 80 11.24 -2.81 -4.12
N TYR A 81 10.16 -2.14 -3.72
CA TYR A 81 9.70 -2.14 -2.32
C TYR A 81 8.27 -2.65 -2.10
N GLY A 82 7.50 -2.82 -3.18
CA GLY A 82 6.09 -3.16 -3.13
C GLY A 82 5.16 -1.97 -2.89
N LEU A 83 3.88 -2.28 -2.76
CA LEU A 83 2.82 -1.31 -2.53
C LEU A 83 2.88 -0.75 -1.10
N LEU A 84 2.30 0.43 -0.88
CA LEU A 84 2.45 1.17 0.38
C LEU A 84 1.54 0.67 1.50
N GLY A 85 0.55 -0.16 1.20
CA GLY A 85 -0.47 -0.62 2.14
C GLY A 85 -1.47 0.48 2.52
N LEU A 86 -1.78 1.40 1.59
CA LEU A 86 -2.64 2.58 1.82
C LEU A 86 -4.01 2.26 2.44
N MET A 87 -4.56 1.07 2.20
CA MET A 87 -5.80 0.61 2.84
C MET A 87 -5.74 0.61 4.38
N THR A 88 -4.55 0.45 4.95
CA THR A 88 -4.36 0.40 6.40
C THR A 88 -4.04 1.77 7.00
N THR A 89 -3.58 2.72 6.18
CA THR A 89 -3.06 4.01 6.67
C THR A 89 -4.05 5.16 6.54
N ILE A 90 -5.06 5.03 5.67
CA ILE A 90 -6.05 6.08 5.41
C ILE A 90 -7.17 6.11 6.46
N THR A 91 -7.50 4.95 7.01
CA THR A 91 -8.53 4.78 8.04
C THR A 91 -8.05 5.21 9.42
N SER A 92 -8.97 5.74 10.23
CA SER A 92 -8.75 5.98 11.66
C SER A 92 -9.37 4.90 12.55
N THR A 93 -10.02 3.92 11.94
CA THR A 93 -10.70 2.81 12.62
C THR A 93 -9.75 1.62 12.69
N PRO A 94 -9.19 1.29 13.87
CA PRO A 94 -8.42 0.05 14.03
C PRO A 94 -9.33 -1.15 13.77
N ALA A 95 -8.82 -2.20 13.14
CA ALA A 95 -9.60 -3.41 12.84
C ALA A 95 -10.91 -3.09 12.07
N PHE A 96 -10.86 -2.17 11.10
CA PHE A 96 -12.05 -1.71 10.38
C PHE A 96 -12.86 -2.84 9.72
N MET A 97 -12.22 -3.99 9.47
CA MET A 97 -12.83 -5.23 8.98
C MET A 97 -13.93 -5.79 9.90
N ASP A 98 -13.97 -5.38 11.17
CA ASP A 98 -14.98 -5.78 12.15
C ASP A 98 -16.19 -4.82 12.21
N TYR A 99 -16.21 -3.79 11.35
CA TYR A 99 -17.23 -2.75 11.35
C TYR A 99 -17.92 -2.63 9.98
N GLU A 100 -19.16 -2.14 9.98
CA GLU A 100 -19.89 -1.85 8.73
C GLU A 100 -19.46 -0.55 8.07
N VAL A 101 -18.90 0.37 8.86
CA VAL A 101 -18.51 1.70 8.41
C VAL A 101 -17.07 1.96 8.83
N VAL A 102 -16.29 2.48 7.89
CA VAL A 102 -14.91 2.94 8.08
C VAL A 102 -14.93 4.45 8.29
N HIS A 103 -14.29 4.92 9.36
CA HIS A 103 -14.06 6.34 9.60
C HIS A 103 -12.68 6.77 9.07
N PHE A 104 -12.62 7.96 8.47
CA PHE A 104 -11.38 8.52 7.95
C PHE A 104 -10.97 9.77 8.72
N ILE A 105 -9.67 9.89 8.97
CA ILE A 105 -9.07 11.20 9.26
C ILE A 105 -9.02 12.00 7.96
N LYS A 106 -9.12 13.33 8.05
CA LYS A 106 -8.98 14.24 6.91
C LYS A 106 -7.70 13.91 6.14
N ASN A 107 -7.86 13.44 4.90
CA ASN A 107 -6.75 13.03 4.04
C ASN A 107 -6.95 13.53 2.60
N ARG A 108 -5.94 13.30 1.75
CA ARG A 108 -5.95 13.76 0.35
C ARG A 108 -6.69 12.82 -0.59
N PHE A 109 -6.85 11.55 -0.21
CA PHE A 109 -7.34 10.46 -1.05
C PHE A 109 -8.87 10.34 -1.01
N ILE A 110 -9.46 10.37 0.18
CA ILE A 110 -10.88 10.23 0.45
C ILE A 110 -11.39 11.49 1.16
N LYS A 111 -12.41 12.12 0.59
CA LYS A 111 -13.03 13.34 1.13
C LYS A 111 -14.20 13.07 2.07
N ALA A 112 -14.81 11.90 1.97
CA ALA A 112 -15.85 11.48 2.88
C ALA A 112 -15.28 11.28 4.29
N GLU A 113 -16.08 11.58 5.32
CA GLU A 113 -15.72 11.30 6.72
C GLU A 113 -15.90 9.82 7.06
N THR A 114 -16.83 9.16 6.37
CA THR A 114 -17.17 7.75 6.56
C THR A 114 -17.51 7.06 5.23
N MET A 115 -17.38 5.74 5.18
CA MET A 115 -17.74 4.90 4.03
C MET A 115 -18.12 3.49 4.47
N ASP A 116 -18.99 2.82 3.70
CA ASP A 116 -19.24 1.40 3.92
C ASP A 116 -17.94 0.58 3.78
N THR A 117 -17.74 -0.41 4.65
CA THR A 117 -16.49 -1.19 4.67
C THR A 117 -16.26 -1.96 3.37
N LEU A 118 -17.30 -2.53 2.74
CA LEU A 118 -17.13 -3.22 1.46
C LEU A 118 -16.85 -2.23 0.32
N GLU A 119 -17.50 -1.06 0.34
CA GLU A 119 -17.19 0.03 -0.59
C GLU A 119 -15.73 0.49 -0.45
N TYR A 120 -15.23 0.59 0.78
CA TYR A 120 -13.84 0.96 1.04
C TYR A 120 -12.85 -0.11 0.54
N ILE A 121 -13.10 -1.38 0.86
CA ILE A 121 -12.28 -2.51 0.37
C ILE A 121 -12.26 -2.55 -1.16
N ALA A 122 -13.41 -2.29 -1.82
CA ALA A 122 -13.49 -2.29 -3.28
C ALA A 122 -12.58 -1.25 -3.95
N LYS A 123 -12.18 -0.18 -3.25
CA LYS A 123 -11.18 0.79 -3.76
C LYS A 123 -9.77 0.20 -3.89
N PHE A 124 -9.48 -0.88 -3.16
CA PHE A 124 -8.19 -1.57 -3.16
C PHE A 124 -8.23 -2.95 -3.80
N PHE A 125 -9.42 -3.47 -4.08
CA PHE A 125 -9.64 -4.70 -4.84
C PHE A 125 -10.48 -4.41 -6.09
N PRO A 126 -10.01 -3.53 -6.99
CA PRO A 126 -10.80 -3.07 -8.12
C PRO A 126 -11.05 -4.19 -9.12
N PHE A 127 -10.14 -5.15 -9.32
CA PHE A 127 -10.28 -6.16 -10.38
C PHE A 127 -11.00 -7.42 -9.93
N GLU A 128 -10.71 -7.87 -8.71
CA GLU A 128 -11.29 -9.08 -8.14
C GLU A 128 -11.52 -8.85 -6.64
N MET A 129 -12.80 -8.76 -6.26
CA MET A 129 -13.18 -8.56 -4.86
C MET A 129 -12.92 -9.87 -4.10
N PRO A 130 -12.21 -9.85 -2.96
CA PRO A 130 -12.10 -11.00 -2.09
C PRO A 130 -13.48 -11.58 -1.73
N GLN A 131 -13.60 -12.90 -1.65
CA GLN A 131 -14.82 -13.49 -1.14
C GLN A 131 -14.92 -13.20 0.35
N ILE A 132 -15.79 -12.24 0.70
CA ILE A 132 -16.02 -11.82 2.08
C ILE A 132 -17.35 -12.41 2.54
N THR A 133 -17.30 -13.24 3.57
CA THR A 133 -18.48 -13.72 4.29
C THR A 133 -18.67 -12.90 5.55
N LYS A 134 -19.89 -12.40 5.75
CA LYS A 134 -20.27 -11.65 6.94
C LYS A 134 -20.82 -12.64 7.98
N ASN A 135 -20.06 -12.90 9.04
CA ASN A 135 -20.52 -13.68 10.19
C ASN A 135 -20.78 -12.72 11.35
N GLY A 136 -22.00 -12.19 11.45
CA GLY A 136 -22.32 -11.12 12.40
C GLY A 136 -21.71 -9.79 11.94
N LEU A 137 -20.87 -9.16 12.77
CA LEU A 137 -20.12 -7.94 12.43
C LEU A 137 -18.77 -8.24 11.76
N ALA A 138 -18.22 -9.44 11.95
CA ALA A 138 -16.90 -9.80 11.45
C ALA A 138 -16.94 -10.25 9.98
N MET A 139 -16.11 -9.62 9.16
CA MET A 139 -15.89 -10.00 7.77
C MET A 139 -14.76 -11.04 7.68
N ARG A 140 -15.04 -12.22 7.10
CA ARG A 140 -14.02 -13.25 6.84
C ARG A 140 -13.73 -13.33 5.35
N TRP A 141 -12.46 -13.21 5.01
CA TRP A 141 -11.94 -13.33 3.65
C TRP A 141 -11.53 -14.78 3.35
N ASP A 142 -12.02 -15.34 2.24
CA ASP A 142 -11.64 -16.67 1.74
C ASP A 142 -10.47 -16.60 0.74
N ILE A 143 -9.47 -17.45 0.96
CA ILE A 143 -8.18 -17.53 0.26
C ILE A 143 -7.95 -18.94 -0.30
N SER A 144 -8.91 -19.86 -0.16
CA SER A 144 -8.75 -21.30 -0.40
C SER A 144 -8.36 -21.66 -1.84
N GLY A 145 -8.52 -20.74 -2.81
CA GLY A 145 -8.21 -20.95 -4.23
C GLY A 145 -6.73 -20.82 -4.62
N ASP A 146 -5.88 -20.16 -3.85
CA ASP A 146 -4.45 -19.95 -4.18
C ASP A 146 -3.54 -20.35 -3.00
N LYS A 147 -2.87 -21.50 -3.12
CA LYS A 147 -1.96 -22.04 -2.10
C LYS A 147 -0.83 -21.08 -1.73
N THR A 148 -0.36 -20.26 -2.68
CA THR A 148 0.70 -19.27 -2.43
C THR A 148 0.18 -18.16 -1.54
N MET A 149 -1.02 -17.64 -1.85
CA MET A 149 -1.67 -16.60 -1.04
C MET A 149 -2.08 -17.13 0.33
N MET A 150 -2.51 -18.39 0.44
CA MET A 150 -2.76 -19.03 1.74
C MET A 150 -1.49 -19.09 2.60
N ALA A 151 -0.37 -19.55 2.04
CA ALA A 151 0.90 -19.61 2.76
C ALA A 151 1.37 -18.22 3.21
N LEU A 152 1.19 -17.22 2.35
CA LEU A 152 1.47 -15.83 2.67
C LEU A 152 0.58 -15.34 3.82
N ALA A 153 -0.72 -15.58 3.75
CA ALA A 153 -1.66 -15.18 4.79
C ALA A 153 -1.37 -15.86 6.14
N MET A 154 -0.98 -17.14 6.14
CA MET A 154 -0.56 -17.84 7.35
C MET A 154 0.71 -17.23 7.96
N THR A 155 1.65 -16.77 7.12
CA THR A 155 2.90 -16.13 7.55
C THR A 155 2.64 -14.82 8.31
N PHE A 156 1.57 -14.11 7.98
CA PHE A 156 1.15 -12.85 8.60
C PHE A 156 -0.15 -12.98 9.41
N SER A 157 -0.42 -14.18 9.94
CA SER A 157 -1.65 -14.46 10.71
C SER A 157 -1.70 -13.78 12.07
N ASP A 158 -0.55 -13.32 12.57
CA ASP A 158 -0.39 -12.52 13.78
C ASP A 158 -0.69 -11.02 13.55
N ARG A 159 -0.81 -10.59 12.29
CA ARG A 159 -1.13 -9.21 11.91
C ARG A 159 -2.63 -9.01 11.73
N GLU A 160 -3.05 -7.75 11.78
CA GLU A 160 -4.43 -7.35 11.50
C GLU A 160 -4.88 -7.81 10.10
N THR A 161 -6.14 -8.22 9.97
CA THR A 161 -6.74 -8.72 8.73
C THR A 161 -6.52 -7.79 7.55
N ALA A 162 -6.68 -6.47 7.74
CA ALA A 162 -6.47 -5.48 6.69
C ALA A 162 -5.01 -5.43 6.20
N VAL A 163 -4.03 -5.56 7.10
CA VAL A 163 -2.61 -5.67 6.73
C VAL A 163 -2.40 -6.92 5.90
N ASN A 164 -2.94 -8.05 6.33
CA ASN A 164 -2.82 -9.32 5.60
C ASN A 164 -3.43 -9.22 4.19
N MET A 165 -4.61 -8.61 4.07
CA MET A 165 -5.28 -8.35 2.79
C MET A 165 -4.46 -7.44 1.87
N SER A 166 -3.77 -6.41 2.40
CA SER A 166 -2.92 -5.53 1.58
C SER A 166 -1.68 -6.21 0.98
N LEU A 167 -1.34 -7.42 1.46
CA LEU A 167 -0.19 -8.17 0.96
C LEU A 167 -0.57 -9.16 -0.15
N GLN A 168 -1.83 -9.20 -0.56
CA GLN A 168 -2.36 -10.21 -1.48
C GLN A 168 -2.22 -9.79 -2.94
N ARG A 169 -2.22 -10.78 -3.85
CA ARG A 169 -2.02 -10.58 -5.28
C ARG A 169 -3.05 -9.63 -5.90
N ASN A 170 -4.29 -9.69 -5.42
CA ASN A 170 -5.41 -8.91 -5.95
C ASN A 170 -5.50 -7.50 -5.35
N TYR A 171 -4.64 -7.18 -4.38
CA TYR A 171 -4.55 -5.85 -3.82
C TYR A 171 -3.90 -4.90 -4.83
N ALA A 172 -4.52 -3.75 -5.02
CA ALA A 172 -4.06 -2.71 -5.92
C ALA A 172 -4.22 -1.32 -5.30
N GLU A 173 -3.33 -0.40 -5.64
CA GLU A 173 -3.40 0.99 -5.19
C GLU A 173 -3.56 1.94 -6.37
N PRO A 174 -4.43 2.96 -6.28
CA PRO A 174 -4.49 3.99 -7.31
C PRO A 174 -3.13 4.64 -7.51
N TYR A 175 -2.65 4.68 -8.75
CA TYR A 175 -1.35 5.27 -9.11
C TYR A 175 -1.22 6.71 -8.57
N GLU A 176 -2.27 7.52 -8.73
CA GLU A 176 -2.29 8.90 -8.25
C GLU A 176 -2.16 9.00 -6.73
N TRP A 177 -2.63 8.00 -5.98
CA TRP A 177 -2.52 7.99 -4.52
C TRP A 177 -1.10 7.65 -4.09
N VAL A 178 -0.48 6.64 -4.69
CA VAL A 178 0.93 6.29 -4.46
C VAL A 178 1.84 7.47 -4.79
N LYS A 179 1.66 8.09 -5.96
CA LYS A 179 2.39 9.29 -6.38
C LYS A 179 2.21 10.43 -5.38
N THR A 180 0.98 10.71 -4.97
CA THR A 180 0.67 11.78 -4.00
C THR A 180 1.33 11.51 -2.64
N GLN A 181 1.34 10.26 -2.17
CA GLN A 181 1.97 9.89 -0.91
C GLN A 181 3.49 10.13 -0.93
N LEU A 182 4.15 9.78 -2.04
CA LEU A 182 5.58 10.03 -2.24
C LEU A 182 5.88 11.55 -2.29
N ILE A 183 5.04 12.33 -2.97
CA ILE A 183 5.12 13.80 -2.97
C ILE A 183 4.96 14.36 -1.55
N ASP A 184 3.99 13.87 -0.78
CA ASP A 184 3.74 14.35 0.59
C ASP A 184 4.93 14.08 1.51
N TRP A 185 5.60 12.92 1.38
CA TRP A 185 6.83 12.63 2.13
C TRP A 185 7.98 13.55 1.72
N ALA A 186 8.18 13.78 0.43
CA ALA A 186 9.20 14.71 -0.05
C ALA A 186 8.94 16.15 0.39
N LEU A 187 7.67 16.59 0.36
CA LEU A 187 7.26 17.90 0.82
C LEU A 187 7.48 18.06 2.32
N LEU A 188 7.08 17.07 3.13
CA LEU A 188 7.32 17.08 4.58
C LEU A 188 8.81 17.19 4.88
N PHE A 189 9.64 16.40 4.20
CA PHE A 189 11.09 16.43 4.38
C PHE A 189 11.71 17.80 4.03
N THR A 190 11.31 18.39 2.91
CA THR A 190 11.84 19.68 2.45
C THR A 190 11.34 20.88 3.24
N THR A 191 10.13 20.78 3.82
CA THR A 191 9.54 21.87 4.61
C THR A 191 9.81 21.74 6.11
N ALA A 192 10.16 20.56 6.61
CA ALA A 192 10.46 20.35 8.03
C ALA A 192 11.52 21.32 8.55
N HIS A 193 12.55 21.62 7.76
CA HIS A 193 13.60 22.57 8.11
C HIS A 193 13.06 23.98 8.44
N ILE A 194 12.00 24.42 7.76
CA ILE A 194 11.37 25.74 7.98
C ILE A 194 10.77 25.86 9.39
N PHE A 195 10.39 24.74 10.01
CA PHE A 195 9.72 24.72 11.31
C PHE A 195 10.66 24.42 12.48
N TYR A 196 11.87 23.94 12.21
CA TYR A 196 12.82 23.50 13.25
C TYR A 196 14.16 24.26 13.24
N GLU A 197 14.30 25.27 12.38
CA GLU A 197 15.25 26.39 12.57
C GLU A 197 14.55 27.57 13.26
#